data_AF-A0A1F9E6R5-F1
#
_entry.id   AF-A0A1F9E6R5-F1
#
_cell.length_a   1.000
_cell.length_b   1.000
_cell.length_c   1.000
_cell.angle_alpha   90.00
_cell.angle_beta   90.00
_cell.angle_gamma   90.00
#
_symmetry.space_group_name_H-M   'P 1'
#
loop_
_entity.id
_entity.type
_entity.pdbx_description
1 polymer ?
#
loop_
_entity_poly.entity_id
_entity_poly.type
_entity_poly.pdbx_seq_one_letter_code
_entity_poly.pdbx_strand_id
1 'polypeptide(L)'
;MKTKNIWLMLILTFLSMPIITWAGIGTDVGGGGGGVDEEYHPHRHPSDTPKIPADAPWEGLTTWCSSTEATLRDYKSYARMVSGNYARVRETLVTGLQIARDNYQRPGPEPMPFELLTLRSIHRALELNDVLFENGGEFENQVVSNLLSHFYNFIIDVNLNFDRTYTIPYFQHHHLCPDPSRHAPNCPYRPVSEDNFYAEFGKYALKLLSLALDRMEAMGSDKNELILFEAITGWAQVDLANSIFRRYYDCQRASLWDLNQIIHNFLNERKSYFPDSRMLILHTRQRVKEIKESLVNIEYGRRR
;
A
#
# COMPACT_ATOMS: atom_id res chain seq x y z
N MET A 1 23.51 53.64 -58.39
CA MET A 1 22.25 54.21 -58.91
C MET A 1 21.12 53.51 -58.17
N LYS A 2 20.46 54.21 -57.23
CA LYS A 2 19.13 54.84 -57.37
C LYS A 2 18.01 53.78 -57.55
N THR A 3 16.96 53.66 -56.73
CA THR A 3 16.40 54.51 -55.66
C THR A 3 15.17 53.82 -55.03
N LYS A 4 14.96 54.06 -53.72
CA LYS A 4 13.72 54.46 -53.01
C LYS A 4 12.51 53.50 -52.97
N ASN A 5 12.13 53.05 -51.78
CA ASN A 5 11.16 53.64 -50.82
C ASN A 5 9.72 53.65 -51.34
N ILE A 6 8.76 53.16 -50.53
CA ILE A 6 7.71 53.98 -49.89
C ILE A 6 6.71 53.15 -49.03
N TRP A 7 6.65 53.49 -47.71
CA TRP A 7 5.46 53.67 -46.81
C TRP A 7 4.63 52.44 -46.34
N LEU A 8 4.08 52.36 -45.11
CA LEU A 8 4.11 53.17 -43.88
C LEU A 8 3.52 52.37 -42.68
N MET A 9 3.86 52.83 -41.47
CA MET A 9 3.30 52.52 -40.14
C MET A 9 1.80 52.83 -39.91
N LEU A 10 1.22 52.21 -38.87
CA LEU A 10 0.36 52.79 -37.80
C LEU A 10 0.14 51.68 -36.72
N ILE A 11 0.72 51.71 -35.50
CA ILE A 11 0.40 52.48 -34.26
C ILE A 11 -0.79 51.91 -33.44
N LEU A 12 -0.44 51.32 -32.29
CA LEU A 12 -0.97 51.39 -30.90
C LEU A 12 -2.48 51.41 -30.58
N THR A 13 -2.89 50.49 -29.67
CA THR A 13 -3.58 50.70 -28.36
C THR A 13 -3.65 49.33 -27.63
N PHE A 14 -2.84 49.01 -26.61
CA PHE A 14 -2.96 49.20 -25.15
C PHE A 14 -4.34 48.99 -24.46
N LEU A 15 -4.29 48.15 -23.41
CA LEU A 15 -5.10 48.10 -22.17
C LEU A 15 -6.51 47.49 -22.22
N SER A 16 -6.66 46.29 -21.65
CA SER A 16 -7.27 46.08 -20.31
C SER A 16 -7.66 44.61 -20.09
N MET A 17 -6.96 43.93 -19.17
CA MET A 17 -7.47 42.73 -18.50
C MET A 17 -7.99 43.14 -17.13
N PRO A 18 -9.26 42.90 -16.79
CA PRO A 18 -9.71 43.00 -15.42
C PRO A 18 -9.43 41.70 -14.66
N ILE A 19 -8.68 41.86 -13.59
CA ILE A 19 -8.61 40.96 -12.43
C ILE A 19 -10.03 40.87 -11.86
N ILE A 20 -10.61 39.66 -11.83
CA ILE A 20 -11.89 39.42 -11.15
C ILE A 20 -11.56 38.88 -9.76
N THR A 21 -11.53 39.81 -8.79
CA THR A 21 -11.76 39.55 -7.36
C THR A 21 -13.27 39.42 -7.12
N TRP A 22 -13.72 38.33 -6.51
CA TRP A 22 -15.08 38.24 -5.94
C TRP A 22 -15.00 38.27 -4.42
N ALA A 23 -15.38 39.42 -3.85
CA ALA A 23 -15.89 39.57 -2.50
C ALA A 23 -17.33 40.12 -2.64
N GLY A 24 -18.26 39.55 -1.88
CA GLY A 24 -19.71 39.54 -2.16
C GLY A 24 -20.52 40.78 -1.80
N ILE A 25 -21.76 40.52 -1.34
CA ILE A 25 -22.97 41.36 -1.22
C ILE A 25 -23.85 41.16 -2.47
N GLY A 26 -25.04 40.57 -2.42
CA GLY A 26 -26.04 40.52 -1.36
C GLY A 26 -27.29 41.27 -1.86
N THR A 27 -28.29 40.54 -2.36
CA THR A 27 -29.65 41.06 -2.53
C THR A 27 -30.65 40.00 -2.13
N ASP A 28 -31.45 40.36 -1.14
CA ASP A 28 -32.49 39.60 -0.48
C ASP A 28 -33.80 39.73 -1.29
N VAL A 29 -34.41 38.61 -1.70
CA VAL A 29 -35.84 38.53 -2.08
C VAL A 29 -36.34 37.13 -1.75
N GLY A 30 -37.24 37.04 -0.77
CA GLY A 30 -37.83 35.80 -0.28
C GLY A 30 -38.92 35.20 -1.18
N GLY A 31 -39.18 33.91 -0.96
CA GLY A 31 -40.32 33.17 -1.52
C GLY A 31 -40.14 31.68 -1.33
N GLY A 32 -40.88 31.09 -0.39
CA GLY A 32 -40.63 29.75 0.16
C GLY A 32 -40.95 28.56 -0.75
N GLY A 33 -40.55 27.38 -0.28
CA GLY A 33 -40.90 26.10 -0.87
C GLY A 33 -39.89 25.04 -0.43
N GLY A 34 -40.32 24.13 0.45
CA GLY A 34 -39.46 23.19 1.15
C GLY A 34 -38.61 22.29 0.24
N GLY A 35 -37.39 22.10 0.69
CA GLY A 35 -36.47 21.05 0.27
C GLY A 35 -35.43 20.99 1.37
N VAL A 36 -35.46 19.92 2.15
CA VAL A 36 -34.46 19.65 3.18
C VAL A 36 -33.16 19.40 2.43
N ASP A 37 -32.31 20.41 2.34
CA ASP A 37 -30.91 20.21 2.00
C ASP A 37 -30.30 19.43 3.17
N GLU A 38 -30.23 18.12 2.98
CA GLU A 38 -29.42 17.22 3.78
C GLU A 38 -27.97 17.69 3.61
N GLU A 39 -27.55 18.58 4.50
CA GLU A 39 -26.15 18.95 4.68
C GLU A 39 -25.38 17.63 4.87
N TYR A 40 -24.58 17.25 3.86
CA TYR A 40 -23.69 16.12 3.95
C TYR A 40 -22.66 16.43 5.05
N HIS A 41 -23.00 16.07 6.27
CA HIS A 41 -22.05 15.98 7.35
C HIS A 41 -21.10 14.84 7.00
N PRO A 42 -19.79 15.08 6.81
CA PRO A 42 -18.85 13.98 6.76
C PRO A 42 -19.06 13.19 8.05
N HIS A 43 -19.29 11.88 7.92
CA HIS A 43 -19.43 11.01 9.09
C HIS A 43 -18.25 11.27 10.01
N ARG A 44 -18.55 11.94 11.12
CA ARG A 44 -17.63 12.12 12.22
C ARG A 44 -17.39 10.73 12.75
N HIS A 45 -16.31 10.08 12.31
CA HIS A 45 -15.82 8.89 13.00
C HIS A 45 -15.69 9.30 14.47
N PRO A 46 -16.39 8.63 15.40
CA PRO A 46 -16.29 9.00 16.80
C PRO A 46 -14.83 8.85 17.20
N SER A 47 -14.16 9.99 17.42
CA SER A 47 -12.83 10.10 18.01
C SER A 47 -12.83 9.74 19.50
N ASP A 48 -13.90 9.13 19.99
CA ASP A 48 -13.95 8.47 21.28
C ASP A 48 -13.42 7.06 21.11
N THR A 49 -12.14 6.93 20.75
CA THR A 49 -11.39 5.71 21.05
C THR A 49 -11.56 5.47 22.56
N PRO A 50 -12.16 4.35 22.99
CA PRO A 50 -12.17 3.99 24.39
C PRO A 50 -10.71 4.03 24.87
N LYS A 51 -10.43 4.70 25.99
CA LYS A 51 -9.13 4.57 26.65
C LYS A 51 -8.93 3.09 26.94
N ILE A 52 -8.08 2.44 26.14
CA ILE A 52 -7.70 1.04 26.33
C ILE A 52 -7.14 0.96 27.76
N PRO A 53 -7.69 0.11 28.64
CA PRO A 53 -7.14 -0.06 29.98
C PRO A 53 -5.64 -0.36 29.88
N ALA A 54 -4.83 0.20 30.79
CA ALA A 54 -3.40 -0.07 30.87
C ALA A 54 -3.09 -1.58 31.02
N ASP A 55 -4.11 -2.34 31.39
CA ASP A 55 -4.11 -3.75 31.77
C ASP A 55 -4.18 -4.70 30.55
N ALA A 56 -4.43 -4.17 29.34
CA ALA A 56 -4.53 -4.96 28.11
C ALA A 56 -4.05 -4.17 26.86
N PRO A 57 -2.74 -3.85 26.74
CA PRO A 57 -2.20 -2.97 25.70
C PRO A 57 -2.50 -3.45 24.28
N TRP A 58 -2.73 -4.76 24.09
CA TRP A 58 -2.97 -5.40 22.80
C TRP A 58 -4.42 -5.36 22.32
N GLU A 59 -5.39 -4.93 23.16
CA GLU A 59 -6.80 -4.79 22.76
C GLU A 59 -7.00 -3.75 21.66
N GLY A 60 -6.17 -2.69 21.66
CA GLY A 60 -6.17 -1.66 20.62
C GLY A 60 -5.88 -2.17 19.22
N LEU A 61 -5.14 -3.29 19.10
CA LEU A 61 -4.80 -3.85 17.80
C LEU A 61 -6.03 -4.41 17.07
N THR A 62 -6.96 -5.05 17.80
CA THR A 62 -8.20 -5.58 17.20
C THR A 62 -9.07 -4.45 16.67
N THR A 63 -9.20 -3.38 17.46
CA THR A 63 -9.94 -2.17 17.09
C THR A 63 -9.30 -1.51 15.87
N TRP A 64 -7.98 -1.33 15.88
CA TRP A 64 -7.25 -0.76 14.75
C TRP A 64 -7.38 -1.59 13.47
N CYS A 65 -7.26 -2.92 13.55
CA CYS A 65 -7.43 -3.81 12.39
C CYS A 65 -8.85 -3.68 11.80
N SER A 66 -9.88 -3.65 12.66
CA SER A 66 -11.27 -3.52 12.23
C SER A 66 -11.54 -2.14 11.59
N SER A 67 -11.00 -1.07 12.19
CA SER A 67 -11.08 0.28 11.64
C SER A 67 -10.34 0.39 10.32
N THR A 68 -9.15 -0.20 10.22
CA THR A 68 -8.34 -0.20 8.99
C THR A 68 -9.08 -0.88 7.86
N GLU A 69 -9.68 -2.06 8.11
CA GLU A 69 -10.50 -2.73 7.10
C GLU A 69 -11.65 -1.81 6.62
N ALA A 70 -12.39 -1.20 7.54
CA ALA A 70 -13.50 -0.30 7.22
C ALA A 70 -13.03 0.90 6.39
N THR A 71 -11.98 1.61 6.86
CA THR A 71 -11.38 2.75 6.15
C THR A 71 -10.95 2.36 4.74
N LEU A 72 -10.27 1.23 4.57
CA LEU A 72 -9.85 0.81 3.24
C LEU A 72 -11.06 0.47 2.33
N ARG A 73 -12.10 -0.17 2.85
CA ARG A 73 -13.32 -0.44 2.06
C ARG A 73 -14.02 0.85 1.64
N ASP A 74 -14.14 1.81 2.54
CA ASP A 74 -14.80 3.09 2.30
C ASP A 74 -14.06 3.91 1.26
N TYR A 75 -12.75 4.11 1.44
CA TYR A 75 -11.95 4.88 0.48
C TYR A 75 -11.84 4.21 -0.89
N LYS A 76 -11.88 2.87 -0.95
CA LYS A 76 -12.01 2.16 -2.22
C LYS A 76 -13.37 2.40 -2.88
N SER A 77 -14.44 2.53 -2.12
CA SER A 77 -15.76 2.91 -2.62
C SER A 77 -15.77 4.35 -3.14
N TYR A 78 -15.21 5.29 -2.38
CA TYR A 78 -15.10 6.70 -2.78
C TYR A 78 -14.28 6.87 -4.06
N ALA A 79 -13.17 6.12 -4.20
CA ALA A 79 -12.37 6.10 -5.41
C ALA A 79 -13.19 5.68 -6.66
N ARG A 80 -14.21 4.81 -6.51
CA ARG A 80 -15.10 4.44 -7.63
C ARG A 80 -16.06 5.56 -8.02
N MET A 81 -16.47 6.40 -7.07
CA MET A 81 -17.37 7.53 -7.33
C MET A 81 -16.70 8.61 -8.18
N VAL A 82 -15.38 8.73 -8.09
CA VAL A 82 -14.55 9.63 -8.93
C VAL A 82 -13.90 8.89 -10.11
N SER A 83 -14.44 7.74 -10.50
CA SER A 83 -13.93 6.95 -11.63
C SER A 83 -13.93 7.78 -12.91
N GLY A 84 -12.83 7.69 -13.67
CA GLY A 84 -12.56 8.53 -14.85
C GLY A 84 -11.62 9.71 -14.60
N ASN A 85 -11.36 10.09 -13.35
CA ASN A 85 -10.28 11.01 -12.99
C ASN A 85 -9.21 10.29 -12.16
N TYR A 86 -8.20 9.74 -12.84
CA TYR A 86 -7.17 8.93 -12.18
C TYR A 86 -6.36 9.69 -11.12
N ALA A 87 -6.17 11.00 -11.27
CA ALA A 87 -5.51 11.81 -10.25
C ALA A 87 -6.32 11.81 -8.94
N ARG A 88 -7.62 12.08 -9.02
CA ARG A 88 -8.52 12.03 -7.85
C ARG A 88 -8.68 10.63 -7.29
N VAL A 89 -8.73 9.60 -8.15
CA VAL A 89 -8.78 8.19 -7.72
C VAL A 89 -7.56 7.87 -6.86
N ARG A 90 -6.36 8.19 -7.35
CA ARG A 90 -5.10 7.97 -6.62
C ARG A 90 -5.07 8.75 -5.32
N GLU A 91 -5.36 10.05 -5.34
CA GLU A 91 -5.39 10.89 -4.13
C GLU A 91 -6.33 10.33 -3.06
N THR A 92 -7.51 9.85 -3.47
CA THR A 92 -8.48 9.20 -2.58
C THR A 92 -7.88 7.93 -1.95
N LEU A 93 -7.24 7.07 -2.76
CA LEU A 93 -6.61 5.84 -2.27
C LEU A 93 -5.39 6.12 -1.37
N VAL A 94 -4.58 7.12 -1.68
CA VAL A 94 -3.45 7.51 -0.83
C VAL A 94 -3.95 8.04 0.52
N THR A 95 -5.00 8.87 0.50
CA THR A 95 -5.61 9.41 1.71
C THR A 95 -6.13 8.30 2.64
N GLY A 96 -6.81 7.30 2.10
CA GLY A 96 -7.30 6.18 2.92
C GLY A 96 -6.17 5.35 3.54
N LEU A 97 -5.07 5.14 2.81
CA LEU A 97 -3.87 4.47 3.33
C LEU A 97 -3.19 5.28 4.44
N GLN A 98 -3.06 6.60 4.26
CA GLN A 98 -2.48 7.50 5.27
C GLN A 98 -3.32 7.51 6.54
N ILE A 99 -4.65 7.62 6.44
CA ILE A 99 -5.54 7.57 7.61
C ILE A 99 -5.43 6.23 8.34
N ALA A 100 -5.43 5.11 7.62
CA ALA A 100 -5.27 3.79 8.23
C ALA A 100 -3.92 3.64 8.97
N ARG A 101 -2.84 4.16 8.37
CA ARG A 101 -1.51 4.20 8.98
C ARG A 101 -1.48 5.10 10.22
N ASP A 102 -1.98 6.32 10.13
CA ASP A 102 -1.85 7.34 11.17
C ASP A 102 -2.75 7.04 12.38
N ASN A 103 -3.82 6.26 12.19
CA ASN A 103 -4.64 5.72 13.26
C ASN A 103 -3.99 4.55 14.02
N TYR A 104 -2.85 4.02 13.53
CA TYR A 104 -2.12 2.99 14.26
C TYR A 104 -1.48 3.56 15.51
N GLN A 105 -1.88 3.04 16.66
CA GLN A 105 -1.26 3.34 17.94
C GLN A 105 -0.50 2.10 18.41
N ARG A 106 0.81 2.27 18.64
CA ARG A 106 1.65 1.18 19.13
C ARG A 106 1.14 0.72 20.51
N PRO A 107 0.84 -0.58 20.68
CA PRO A 107 0.39 -1.12 21.96
C PRO A 107 1.56 -1.17 22.95
N GLY A 108 1.45 -0.38 24.02
CA GLY A 108 2.39 -0.41 25.14
C GLY A 108 3.78 0.21 24.88
N PRO A 109 4.63 0.27 25.92
CA PRO A 109 5.95 0.89 25.86
C PRO A 109 7.01 -0.02 25.19
N GLU A 110 6.84 -1.34 25.25
CA GLU A 110 7.82 -2.29 24.72
C GLU A 110 7.76 -2.38 23.19
N PRO A 111 8.89 -2.58 22.50
CA PRO A 111 8.89 -2.80 21.06
C PRO A 111 8.30 -4.15 20.75
N MET A 112 7.26 -4.15 19.90
CA MET A 112 6.84 -5.39 19.27
C MET A 112 8.04 -6.00 18.54
N PRO A 113 8.27 -7.32 18.66
CA PRO A 113 9.39 -7.95 17.98
C PRO A 113 9.28 -7.82 16.46
N PHE A 114 8.06 -7.64 15.93
CA PHE A 114 7.77 -7.43 14.53
C PHE A 114 6.64 -6.42 14.33
N GLU A 115 6.70 -5.69 13.22
CA GLU A 115 5.60 -4.88 12.71
C GLU A 115 4.45 -5.76 12.21
N LEU A 116 3.21 -5.33 12.43
CA LEU A 116 2.02 -6.01 11.86
C LEU A 116 2.09 -6.04 10.33
N LEU A 117 1.74 -7.18 9.73
CA LEU A 117 1.82 -7.34 8.27
C LEU A 117 0.87 -6.41 7.53
N THR A 118 -0.26 -6.05 8.15
CA THR A 118 -1.20 -5.04 7.65
C THR A 118 -0.52 -3.67 7.58
N LEU A 119 0.12 -3.23 8.67
CA LEU A 119 0.79 -1.92 8.73
C LEU A 119 1.96 -1.87 7.73
N ARG A 120 2.76 -2.94 7.69
CA ARG A 120 3.82 -3.12 6.70
C ARG A 120 3.30 -3.02 5.26
N SER A 121 2.16 -3.64 4.97
CA SER A 121 1.55 -3.61 3.64
C SER A 121 1.03 -2.22 3.27
N ILE A 122 0.54 -1.45 4.25
CA ILE A 122 0.15 -0.04 4.05
C ILE A 122 1.39 0.80 3.71
N HIS A 123 2.47 0.67 4.48
CA HIS A 123 3.73 1.38 4.20
C HIS A 123 4.27 1.08 2.80
N ARG A 124 4.25 -0.19 2.39
CA ARG A 124 4.69 -0.63 1.06
C ARG A 124 3.81 -0.09 -0.07
N ALA A 125 2.50 -0.01 0.13
CA ALA A 125 1.60 0.60 -0.86
C ALA A 125 1.90 2.09 -1.04
N LEU A 126 2.18 2.82 0.05
CA LEU A 126 2.58 4.22 0.01
C LEU A 126 3.97 4.40 -0.63
N GLU A 127 4.93 3.53 -0.32
CA GLU A 127 6.25 3.52 -0.97
C GLU A 127 6.14 3.34 -2.49
N LEU A 128 5.32 2.39 -2.96
CA LEU A 128 5.08 2.20 -4.39
C LEU A 128 4.38 3.40 -5.04
N ASN A 129 3.48 4.07 -4.34
CA ASN A 129 2.92 5.34 -4.83
C ASN A 129 4.05 6.35 -5.08
N ASP A 130 4.97 6.50 -4.14
CA ASP A 130 6.02 7.51 -4.22
C ASP A 130 7.06 7.20 -5.30
N VAL A 131 7.42 5.92 -5.48
CA VAL A 131 8.43 5.51 -6.47
C VAL A 131 7.88 5.45 -7.90
N LEU A 132 6.61 5.09 -8.09
CA LEU A 132 5.99 4.99 -9.43
C LEU A 132 5.38 6.31 -9.92
N PHE A 133 5.33 7.33 -9.07
CA PHE A 133 4.73 8.62 -9.38
C PHE A 133 5.80 9.72 -9.43
N GLU A 134 6.40 9.93 -10.61
CA GLU A 134 7.47 10.92 -10.79
C GLU A 134 6.93 12.30 -11.21
N ASN A 135 6.08 12.36 -12.24
CA ASN A 135 5.76 13.62 -12.93
C ASN A 135 4.29 14.04 -12.86
N GLY A 136 3.39 13.17 -12.39
CA GLY A 136 1.98 13.51 -12.30
C GLY A 136 1.18 13.35 -13.57
N GLY A 137 1.73 12.64 -14.56
CA GLY A 137 1.06 12.39 -15.83
C GLY A 137 -0.23 11.58 -15.67
N GLU A 138 -1.17 11.73 -16.60
CA GLU A 138 -2.44 10.96 -16.61
C GLU A 138 -2.19 9.44 -16.59
N PHE A 139 -1.20 8.99 -17.37
CA PHE A 139 -0.81 7.59 -17.43
C PHE A 139 -0.24 7.05 -16.10
N GLU A 140 0.65 7.81 -15.45
CA GLU A 140 1.20 7.45 -14.13
C GLU A 140 0.07 7.35 -13.10
N ASN A 141 -0.85 8.33 -13.10
CA ASN A 141 -2.02 8.30 -12.23
C ASN A 141 -2.88 7.05 -12.47
N GLN A 142 -3.07 6.63 -13.73
CA GLN A 142 -3.80 5.42 -14.07
C GLN A 142 -3.12 4.16 -13.55
N VAL A 143 -1.81 4.00 -13.82
CA VAL A 143 -1.02 2.85 -13.38
C VAL A 143 -1.02 2.73 -11.85
N VAL A 144 -0.71 3.82 -11.15
CA VAL A 144 -0.65 3.84 -9.68
C VAL A 144 -2.03 3.64 -9.08
N SER A 145 -3.09 4.25 -9.62
CA SER A 145 -4.47 4.02 -9.15
C SER A 145 -4.88 2.56 -9.23
N ASN A 146 -4.57 1.90 -10.36
CA ASN A 146 -4.86 0.49 -10.55
C ASN A 146 -4.09 -0.37 -9.55
N LEU A 147 -2.80 -0.11 -9.37
CA LEU A 147 -1.95 -0.83 -8.41
C LEU A 147 -2.46 -0.67 -6.97
N LEU A 148 -2.71 0.57 -6.52
CA LEU A 148 -3.20 0.86 -5.18
C LEU A 148 -4.55 0.21 -4.91
N SER A 149 -5.47 0.21 -5.87
CA SER A 149 -6.76 -0.48 -5.75
C SER A 149 -6.59 -1.98 -5.51
N HIS A 150 -5.58 -2.61 -6.10
CA HIS A 150 -5.24 -4.01 -5.82
C HIS A 150 -4.55 -4.19 -4.46
N PHE A 151 -3.66 -3.27 -4.08
CA PHE A 151 -3.06 -3.25 -2.75
C PHE A 151 -4.10 -3.14 -1.64
N TYR A 152 -5.19 -2.38 -1.82
CA TYR A 152 -6.29 -2.35 -0.87
C TYR A 152 -6.89 -3.74 -0.60
N ASN A 153 -7.14 -4.53 -1.66
CA ASN A 153 -7.64 -5.89 -1.49
C ASN A 153 -6.60 -6.77 -0.80
N PHE A 154 -5.34 -6.63 -1.18
CA PHE A 154 -4.23 -7.36 -0.59
C PHE A 154 -4.08 -7.04 0.91
N ILE A 155 -4.13 -5.76 1.31
CA ILE A 155 -4.02 -5.34 2.72
C ILE A 155 -5.20 -5.85 3.54
N ILE A 156 -6.43 -5.77 3.00
CA ILE A 156 -7.61 -6.32 3.69
C ILE A 156 -7.48 -7.84 3.88
N ASP A 157 -7.03 -8.56 2.84
CA ASP A 157 -6.79 -9.99 2.92
C ASP A 157 -5.69 -10.34 3.93
N VAL A 158 -4.60 -9.56 3.98
CA VAL A 158 -3.54 -9.69 4.98
C VAL A 158 -4.08 -9.44 6.38
N ASN A 159 -4.89 -8.40 6.55
CA ASN A 159 -5.50 -8.07 7.84
C ASN A 159 -6.33 -9.22 8.39
N LEU A 160 -7.21 -9.77 7.56
CA LEU A 160 -8.12 -10.85 7.94
C LEU A 160 -7.38 -12.16 8.18
N ASN A 161 -6.50 -12.55 7.25
CA ASN A 161 -5.91 -13.89 7.26
C ASN A 161 -4.59 -14.00 8.03
N PHE A 162 -3.97 -12.88 8.40
CA PHE A 162 -2.69 -12.88 9.12
C PHE A 162 -2.84 -12.22 10.49
N ASP A 163 -3.04 -10.90 10.54
CA ASP A 163 -2.94 -10.19 11.81
C ASP A 163 -4.10 -10.50 12.76
N ARG A 164 -5.34 -10.51 12.26
CA ARG A 164 -6.51 -10.86 13.07
C ARG A 164 -6.54 -12.34 13.44
N THR A 165 -6.02 -13.21 12.57
CA THR A 165 -6.10 -14.66 12.77
C THR A 165 -4.95 -15.21 13.63
N TYR A 166 -3.74 -14.68 13.49
CA TYR A 166 -2.54 -15.24 14.11
C TYR A 166 -1.79 -14.23 14.98
N THR A 167 -1.46 -13.04 14.46
CA THR A 167 -0.60 -12.07 15.16
C THR A 167 -1.22 -11.55 16.45
N ILE A 168 -2.46 -11.06 16.40
CA ILE A 168 -3.15 -10.49 17.56
C ILE A 168 -3.41 -11.57 18.62
N PRO A 169 -3.98 -12.75 18.28
CA PRO A 169 -4.16 -13.81 19.27
C PRO A 169 -2.84 -14.27 19.91
N TYR A 170 -1.74 -14.32 19.14
CA TYR A 170 -0.42 -14.64 19.67
C TYR A 170 0.04 -13.64 20.74
N PHE A 171 -0.02 -12.34 20.47
CA PHE A 171 0.37 -11.32 21.44
C PHE A 171 -0.55 -11.28 22.67
N GLN A 172 -1.86 -11.43 22.47
CA GLN A 172 -2.82 -11.51 23.57
C GLN A 172 -2.55 -12.72 24.46
N HIS A 173 -2.26 -13.88 23.88
CA HIS A 173 -1.91 -15.10 24.63
C HIS A 173 -0.63 -14.92 25.45
N HIS A 174 0.45 -14.42 24.85
CA HIS A 174 1.73 -14.22 25.55
C HIS A 174 1.63 -13.19 26.68
N HIS A 175 0.78 -12.18 26.55
CA HIS A 175 0.62 -11.15 27.58
C HIS A 175 -0.28 -11.60 28.73
N LEU A 176 -1.44 -12.19 28.41
CA LEU A 176 -2.44 -12.56 29.42
C LEU A 176 -2.16 -13.92 30.07
N CYS A 177 -1.35 -14.77 29.42
CA CYS A 177 -1.02 -16.11 29.87
C CYS A 177 0.51 -16.35 29.83
N PRO A 178 1.30 -15.62 30.63
CA PRO A 178 2.77 -15.62 30.53
C PRO A 178 3.46 -16.91 30.96
N ASP A 179 2.76 -17.83 31.63
CA ASP A 179 3.31 -19.14 32.04
C ASP A 179 2.72 -20.28 31.17
N PRO A 180 3.44 -20.79 30.16
CA PRO A 180 2.99 -21.92 29.34
C PRO A 180 3.06 -23.27 30.08
N SER A 181 3.81 -23.36 31.19
CA SER A 181 3.99 -24.59 31.98
C SER A 181 2.86 -24.83 32.98
N ARG A 182 2.14 -23.77 33.33
CA ARG A 182 0.85 -23.83 34.03
C ARG A 182 -0.20 -23.60 32.96
N HIS A 183 -0.92 -24.65 32.58
CA HIS A 183 -2.25 -24.46 31.99
C HIS A 183 -3.06 -23.66 33.01
N ALA A 184 -3.00 -22.32 32.92
CA ALA A 184 -3.82 -21.45 33.71
C ALA A 184 -5.25 -21.84 33.35
N PRO A 185 -6.04 -22.43 34.28
CA PRO A 185 -7.33 -23.04 33.96
C PRO A 185 -8.32 -22.03 33.35
N ASN A 186 -7.99 -20.74 33.41
CA ASN A 186 -8.81 -19.61 33.00
C ASN A 186 -8.17 -18.77 31.89
N CYS A 187 -7.23 -19.29 31.09
CA CYS A 187 -6.77 -18.57 29.90
C CYS A 187 -7.86 -18.63 28.81
N PRO A 188 -8.52 -17.51 28.46
CA PRO A 188 -9.64 -17.53 27.51
C PRO A 188 -9.18 -17.68 26.05
N TYR A 189 -7.87 -17.67 25.79
CA TYR A 189 -7.30 -17.69 24.44
C TYR A 189 -6.70 -19.05 24.10
N ARG A 190 -7.04 -19.55 22.91
CA ARG A 190 -6.43 -20.75 22.35
C ARG A 190 -4.93 -20.47 22.10
N PRO A 191 -4.01 -21.35 22.54
CA PRO A 191 -2.60 -21.15 22.28
C PRO A 191 -2.36 -21.15 20.77
N VAL A 192 -1.83 -20.04 20.25
CA VAL A 192 -1.23 -19.98 18.92
C VAL A 192 0.24 -20.34 19.10
N SER A 193 0.68 -21.44 18.52
CA SER A 193 2.11 -21.78 18.58
C SER A 193 2.93 -20.71 17.89
N GLU A 194 4.07 -20.37 18.49
CA GLU A 194 5.08 -19.47 17.94
C GLU A 194 5.45 -19.86 16.49
N ASP A 195 5.58 -21.16 16.24
CA ASP A 195 5.82 -21.74 14.92
C ASP A 195 4.74 -21.36 13.88
N ASN A 196 3.46 -21.36 14.27
CA ASN A 196 2.36 -21.00 13.36
C ASN A 196 2.41 -19.51 13.02
N PHE A 197 2.70 -18.64 13.99
CA PHE A 197 2.84 -17.21 13.75
C PHE A 197 3.98 -16.92 12.76
N TYR A 198 5.16 -17.49 13.00
CA TYR A 198 6.32 -17.24 12.14
C TYR A 198 6.29 -17.95 10.78
N ALA A 199 5.51 -19.02 10.63
CA ALA A 199 5.28 -19.65 9.34
C ALA A 199 4.56 -18.71 8.35
N GLU A 200 3.71 -17.81 8.85
CA GLU A 200 2.90 -16.94 8.01
C GLU A 200 3.73 -15.96 7.17
N PHE A 201 4.94 -15.57 7.61
CA PHE A 201 5.82 -14.71 6.80
C PHE A 201 6.17 -15.31 5.43
N GLY A 202 6.29 -16.65 5.34
CA GLY A 202 6.51 -17.34 4.06
C GLY A 202 5.30 -17.24 3.13
N LYS A 203 4.10 -17.41 3.67
CA LYS A 203 2.83 -17.25 2.93
C LYS A 203 2.59 -15.81 2.49
N TYR A 204 2.97 -14.84 3.32
CA TYR A 204 2.90 -13.43 2.98
C TYR A 204 3.83 -13.09 1.82
N ALA A 205 5.09 -13.55 1.85
CA ALA A 205 6.03 -13.40 0.74
C ALA A 205 5.48 -14.02 -0.57
N LEU A 206 4.86 -15.21 -0.50
CA LEU A 206 4.19 -15.83 -1.66
C LEU A 206 3.06 -14.96 -2.25
N LYS A 207 2.27 -14.31 -1.39
CA LYS A 207 1.21 -13.40 -1.84
C LYS A 207 1.80 -12.15 -2.52
N LEU A 208 2.89 -11.59 -2.01
CA LEU A 208 3.59 -10.47 -2.67
C LEU A 208 4.10 -10.84 -4.05
N LEU A 209 4.81 -11.98 -4.18
CA LEU A 209 5.31 -12.46 -5.47
C LEU A 209 4.17 -12.72 -6.46
N SER A 210 3.02 -13.20 -5.98
CA SER A 210 1.83 -13.37 -6.83
C SER A 210 1.26 -12.03 -7.28
N LEU A 211 1.19 -11.03 -6.39
CA LEU A 211 0.75 -9.68 -6.75
C LEU A 211 1.62 -9.08 -7.86
N ALA A 212 2.95 -9.24 -7.80
CA ALA A 212 3.85 -8.77 -8.86
C ALA A 212 3.52 -9.41 -10.21
N LEU A 213 3.44 -10.74 -10.26
CA LEU A 213 3.14 -11.48 -11.48
C LEU A 213 1.76 -11.12 -12.04
N ASP A 214 0.77 -10.92 -11.17
CA ASP A 214 -0.59 -10.60 -11.60
C ASP A 214 -0.70 -9.18 -12.14
N ARG A 215 0.09 -8.22 -11.61
CA ARG A 215 -0.06 -6.79 -11.90
C ARG A 215 0.98 -6.24 -12.88
N MET A 216 2.03 -6.99 -13.19
CA MET A 216 3.12 -6.54 -14.07
C MET A 216 2.61 -5.90 -15.38
N GLU A 217 1.69 -6.55 -16.11
CA GLU A 217 1.23 -6.04 -17.41
C GLU A 217 0.46 -4.71 -17.29
N ALA A 218 -0.17 -4.47 -16.13
CA ALA A 218 -0.90 -3.23 -15.87
C ALA A 218 0.02 -2.04 -15.52
N MET A 219 1.34 -2.26 -15.41
CA MET A 219 2.32 -1.20 -15.16
C MET A 219 2.62 -0.37 -16.41
N GLY A 220 2.28 -0.91 -17.58
CA GLY A 220 2.23 -0.24 -18.87
C GLY A 220 3.56 0.30 -19.42
N SER A 221 4.66 0.14 -18.71
CA SER A 221 6.01 0.36 -19.21
C SER A 221 7.01 -0.59 -18.56
N ASP A 222 8.07 -0.90 -19.30
CA ASP A 222 9.14 -1.77 -18.81
C ASP A 222 9.79 -1.23 -17.53
N LYS A 223 10.00 0.09 -17.45
CA LYS A 223 10.57 0.75 -16.25
C LYS A 223 9.70 0.51 -15.03
N ASN A 224 8.39 0.72 -15.14
CA ASN A 224 7.45 0.56 -14.02
C ASN A 224 7.32 -0.91 -13.59
N GLU A 225 7.36 -1.85 -14.55
CA GLU A 225 7.40 -3.28 -14.23
C GLU A 225 8.65 -3.64 -13.42
N LEU A 226 9.81 -3.16 -13.84
CA LEU A 226 11.07 -3.39 -13.15
C LEU A 226 11.05 -2.77 -11.74
N ILE A 227 10.53 -1.56 -11.56
CA ILE A 227 10.35 -0.94 -10.24
C ILE A 227 9.47 -1.80 -9.34
N LEU A 228 8.32 -2.29 -9.86
CA LEU A 228 7.43 -3.17 -9.11
C LEU A 228 8.15 -4.46 -8.68
N PHE A 229 8.90 -5.08 -9.58
CA PHE A 229 9.64 -6.29 -9.28
C PHE A 229 10.80 -6.05 -8.31
N GLU A 230 11.52 -4.94 -8.45
CA GLU A 230 12.59 -4.55 -7.51
C GLU A 230 12.05 -4.47 -6.09
N ALA A 231 10.99 -3.68 -5.88
CA ALA A 231 10.36 -3.50 -4.57
C ALA A 231 9.89 -4.84 -3.99
N ILE A 232 9.08 -5.60 -4.76
CA ILE A 232 8.47 -6.85 -4.27
C ILE A 232 9.52 -7.94 -3.99
N THR A 233 10.55 -8.07 -4.83
CA THR A 233 11.60 -9.09 -4.60
C THR A 233 12.43 -8.77 -3.36
N GLY A 234 12.76 -7.48 -3.14
CA GLY A 234 13.45 -7.03 -1.92
C GLY A 234 12.60 -7.29 -0.67
N TRP A 235 11.32 -6.91 -0.71
CA TRP A 235 10.40 -7.13 0.39
C TRP A 235 10.19 -8.60 0.73
N ALA A 236 9.93 -9.45 -0.28
CA ALA A 236 9.73 -10.87 -0.09
C ALA A 236 10.98 -11.55 0.51
N GLN A 237 12.18 -11.11 0.11
CA GLN A 237 13.44 -11.62 0.67
C GLN A 237 13.58 -11.32 2.17
N VAL A 238 13.21 -10.10 2.59
CA VAL A 238 13.20 -9.69 4.00
C VAL A 238 12.15 -10.48 4.78
N ASP A 239 10.95 -10.66 4.24
CA ASP A 239 9.88 -11.38 4.95
C ASP A 239 10.22 -12.87 5.13
N LEU A 240 10.79 -13.54 4.11
CA LEU A 240 11.27 -14.91 4.24
C LEU A 240 12.38 -15.05 5.30
N ALA A 241 13.18 -14.01 5.54
CA ALA A 241 14.21 -14.02 6.58
C ALA A 241 13.62 -14.01 8.00
N ASN A 242 12.42 -13.42 8.15
CA ASN A 242 11.69 -13.32 9.41
C ASN A 242 10.86 -14.57 9.73
N SER A 243 10.76 -15.52 8.79
CA SER A 243 10.08 -16.77 9.04
C SER A 243 10.90 -17.73 9.89
N ILE A 244 10.23 -18.55 10.71
CA ILE A 244 10.86 -19.65 11.45
C ILE A 244 11.48 -20.69 10.50
N PHE A 245 10.94 -20.79 9.28
CA PHE A 245 11.48 -21.67 8.23
C PHE A 245 12.59 -21.01 7.41
N ARG A 246 13.16 -19.87 7.85
CA ARG A 246 14.22 -19.13 7.12
C ARG A 246 15.31 -20.01 6.51
N ARG A 247 15.79 -21.04 7.24
CA ARG A 247 16.83 -21.98 6.77
C ARG A 247 16.41 -22.77 5.53
N TYR A 248 15.12 -23.03 5.39
CA TYR A 248 14.55 -23.75 4.25
C TYR A 248 14.30 -22.83 3.05
N TYR A 249 14.29 -21.51 3.28
CA TYR A 249 14.15 -20.51 2.22
C TYR A 249 15.49 -19.94 1.75
N ASP A 250 16.65 -20.41 2.25
CA ASP A 250 17.94 -19.78 1.97
C ASP A 250 18.23 -19.68 0.46
N CYS A 251 17.90 -20.73 -0.32
CA CYS A 251 18.05 -20.71 -1.77
C CYS A 251 17.12 -19.67 -2.45
N GLN A 252 15.87 -19.58 -2.01
CA GLN A 252 14.88 -18.65 -2.56
C GLN A 252 15.23 -17.21 -2.19
N ARG A 253 15.68 -16.98 -0.95
CA ARG A 253 16.15 -15.68 -0.46
C ARG A 253 17.37 -15.20 -1.22
N ALA A 254 18.36 -16.08 -1.45
CA ALA A 254 19.52 -15.75 -2.27
C ALA A 254 19.09 -15.39 -3.70
N SER A 255 18.20 -16.18 -4.30
CA SER A 255 17.70 -15.92 -5.66
C SER A 255 16.90 -14.62 -5.78
N LEU A 256 16.10 -14.28 -4.76
CA LEU A 256 15.37 -13.00 -4.71
C LEU A 256 16.33 -11.83 -4.53
N TRP A 257 17.36 -11.98 -3.69
CA TRP A 257 18.38 -10.96 -3.49
C TRP A 257 19.17 -10.71 -4.78
N ASP A 258 19.67 -11.77 -5.43
CA ASP A 258 20.40 -11.67 -6.71
C ASP A 258 19.54 -10.96 -7.77
N LEU A 259 18.28 -11.36 -7.90
CA LEU A 259 17.36 -10.76 -8.87
C LEU A 259 17.09 -9.29 -8.56
N ASN A 260 16.83 -8.95 -7.29
CA ASN A 260 16.67 -7.57 -6.84
C ASN A 260 17.90 -6.71 -7.19
N GLN A 261 19.10 -7.22 -6.94
CA GLN A 261 20.35 -6.51 -7.26
C GLN A 261 20.57 -6.33 -8.76
N ILE A 262 20.21 -7.32 -9.58
CA ILE A 262 20.28 -7.19 -11.05
C ILE A 262 19.35 -6.07 -11.52
N ILE A 263 18.10 -6.04 -11.04
CA ILE A 263 17.12 -5.01 -11.40
C ILE A 263 17.57 -3.64 -10.92
N HIS A 264 17.98 -3.52 -9.65
CA HIS A 264 18.47 -2.28 -9.07
C HIS A 264 19.64 -1.70 -9.87
N ASN A 265 20.62 -2.53 -10.23
CA ASN A 265 21.76 -2.10 -11.01
C ASN A 265 21.36 -1.65 -12.42
N PHE A 266 20.41 -2.35 -13.05
CA PHE A 266 19.88 -1.96 -14.37
C PHE A 266 19.17 -0.60 -14.32
N LEU A 267 18.26 -0.40 -13.36
CA LEU A 267 17.51 0.85 -13.20
C LEU A 267 18.39 2.06 -12.88
N ASN A 268 19.52 1.84 -12.18
CA ASN A 268 20.48 2.88 -11.84
C ASN A 268 21.63 3.02 -12.85
N GLU A 269 21.46 2.53 -14.08
CA GLU A 269 22.42 2.62 -15.20
C GLU A 269 23.82 2.09 -14.85
N ARG A 270 23.90 1.14 -13.92
CA ARG A 270 25.15 0.41 -13.63
C ARG A 270 25.31 -0.71 -14.65
N LYS A 271 26.54 -1.22 -14.81
CA LYS A 271 26.84 -2.32 -15.73
C LYS A 271 25.83 -3.45 -15.57
N SER A 272 25.04 -3.69 -16.62
CA SER A 272 24.09 -4.79 -16.70
C SER A 272 24.56 -5.82 -17.71
N TYR A 273 24.31 -7.09 -17.42
CA TYR A 273 24.49 -8.20 -18.36
C TYR A 273 23.38 -8.24 -19.42
N PHE A 274 22.24 -7.59 -19.18
CA PHE A 274 21.10 -7.56 -20.08
C PHE A 274 21.22 -6.40 -21.09
N PRO A 275 20.96 -6.66 -22.39
CA PRO A 275 21.11 -5.67 -23.45
C PRO A 275 20.00 -4.60 -23.42
N ASP A 276 18.81 -4.94 -22.91
CA ASP A 276 17.67 -4.02 -22.79
C ASP A 276 16.71 -4.46 -21.67
N SER A 277 15.73 -3.59 -21.38
CA SER A 277 14.73 -3.77 -20.31
C SER A 277 13.80 -4.94 -20.56
N ARG A 278 13.44 -5.20 -21.81
CA ARG A 278 12.51 -6.27 -22.19
C ARG A 278 13.10 -7.65 -21.88
N MET A 279 14.36 -7.86 -22.20
CA MET A 279 15.06 -9.11 -21.90
C MET A 279 15.19 -9.33 -20.39
N LEU A 280 15.46 -8.27 -19.62
CA LEU A 280 15.50 -8.35 -18.16
C LEU A 280 14.11 -8.66 -17.58
N ILE A 281 13.03 -8.08 -18.11
CA ILE A 281 11.66 -8.37 -17.67
C ILE A 281 11.30 -9.83 -17.91
N LEU A 282 11.57 -10.37 -19.10
CA LEU A 282 11.28 -11.77 -19.41
C LEU A 282 12.02 -12.71 -18.44
N HIS A 283 13.30 -12.43 -18.19
CA HIS A 283 14.09 -13.16 -17.20
C HIS A 283 13.50 -13.05 -15.79
N THR A 284 13.12 -11.83 -15.38
CA THR A 284 12.56 -11.53 -14.05
C THR A 284 11.25 -12.26 -13.82
N ARG A 285 10.30 -12.18 -14.77
CA ARG A 285 9.00 -12.85 -14.70
C ARG A 285 9.17 -14.37 -14.55
N GLN A 286 10.04 -14.97 -15.36
CA GLN A 286 10.33 -16.39 -15.29
C GLN A 286 10.96 -16.77 -13.94
N ARG A 287 11.93 -15.98 -13.46
CA ARG A 287 12.61 -16.27 -12.21
C ARG A 287 11.71 -16.12 -10.99
N VAL A 288 10.87 -15.10 -10.94
CA VAL A 288 9.87 -14.91 -9.87
C VAL A 288 8.87 -16.07 -9.87
N LYS A 289 8.44 -16.55 -11.03
CA LYS A 289 7.55 -17.71 -11.14
C LYS A 289 8.19 -18.98 -10.57
N GLU A 290 9.44 -19.28 -10.93
CA GLU A 290 10.19 -20.43 -10.41
C GLU A 290 10.38 -20.35 -8.88
N ILE A 291 10.74 -19.17 -8.37
CA ILE A 291 10.90 -18.96 -6.93
C ILE A 291 9.58 -19.20 -6.20
N LYS A 292 8.48 -18.63 -6.72
CA LYS A 292 7.13 -18.82 -6.18
C LYS A 292 6.74 -20.30 -6.15
N GLU A 293 6.92 -21.04 -7.25
CA GLU A 293 6.62 -22.46 -7.33
C GLU A 293 7.45 -23.28 -6.32
N SER A 294 8.72 -22.93 -6.16
CA SER A 294 9.60 -23.55 -5.17
C SER A 294 9.14 -23.30 -3.73
N LEU A 295 8.76 -22.06 -3.41
CA LEU A 295 8.21 -21.69 -2.09
C LEU A 295 6.90 -22.42 -1.81
N VAL A 296 6.00 -22.51 -2.79
CA VAL A 296 4.76 -23.30 -2.70
C VAL A 296 5.08 -24.74 -2.30
N ASN A 297 6.05 -25.39 -2.95
CA ASN A 297 6.42 -26.76 -2.61
C ASN A 297 6.96 -26.92 -1.17
N ILE A 298 7.71 -25.94 -0.67
CA ILE A 298 8.19 -25.92 0.71
C ILE A 298 6.99 -25.80 1.68
N GLU A 299 6.06 -24.89 1.41
CA GLU A 299 4.86 -24.68 2.23
C GLU A 299 3.93 -25.89 2.27
N TYR A 300 3.71 -26.56 1.13
CA TYR A 300 2.82 -27.72 1.04
C TYR A 300 3.48 -29.01 1.52
N GLY A 301 4.78 -29.19 1.26
CA GLY A 301 5.54 -30.36 1.71
C GLY A 301 5.67 -30.44 3.24
N ARG A 302 5.46 -29.33 3.95
CA ARG A 302 5.51 -29.22 5.42
C ARG A 302 4.21 -29.53 6.14
N ARG A 303 3.09 -29.66 5.42
CA ARG A 303 1.78 -30.00 5.99
C ARG A 303 1.52 -31.52 6.06
N ARG A 304 2.53 -32.33 5.73
CA ARG A 304 2.53 -33.79 5.83
C ARG A 304 3.55 -34.21 6.88
#